data_AF-A0AAE3SJK1-F1
#
_entry.id   AF-A0AAE3SJK1-F1
#
_cell.length_a   1.000
_cell.length_b   1.000
_cell.length_c   1.000
_cell.angle_alpha   90.00
_cell.angle_beta   90.00
_cell.angle_gamma   90.00
#
_symmetry.space_group_name_H-M   'P 1'
#
loop_
_entity.id
_entity.type
_entity.pdbx_description
1 polymer ?
#
loop_
_entity_poly.entity_id
_entity_poly.type
_entity_poly.pdbx_seq_one_letter_code
_entity_poly.pdbx_strand_id
1 'polypeptide(L)'
;MRKFLLLFLLIPLCISAQEVSLESFIVDYNKESLKILKSTENDQELVLELSKLTLELREKHADIVTEYKSKIKKANPDLNELQVENEFTKALTIEIIRYCPSFVTLNRRLMDKCPKENESLNLICQDIEDVILSYTTEPLIVQKELADGQLLPSIRKHKKQIEKDYPKGMLDPDLIQNLGTYLIHKSNAYCRAYLAEQTLKNFE
;
A
#
# COMPACT_ATOMS: atom_id res chain seq x y z
N MET A 1 -24.11 -62.57 -2.55
CA MET A 1 -22.94 -61.96 -3.23
C MET A 1 -23.23 -60.50 -3.49
N ARG A 2 -22.34 -59.59 -3.04
CA ARG A 2 -22.14 -58.17 -3.44
C ARG A 2 -23.44 -57.33 -3.58
N LYS A 3 -23.61 -56.24 -2.83
CA LYS A 3 -22.83 -55.00 -2.99
C LYS A 3 -22.86 -54.19 -1.69
N PHE A 4 -21.69 -54.09 -1.06
CA PHE A 4 -21.31 -53.00 -0.18
C PHE A 4 -20.77 -51.83 -1.02
N LEU A 5 -20.74 -50.66 -0.40
CA LEU A 5 -20.00 -49.44 -0.77
C LEU A 5 -20.48 -48.69 -2.01
N LEU A 6 -21.17 -47.57 -1.77
CA LEU A 6 -20.99 -46.32 -2.54
C LEU A 6 -21.66 -45.13 -1.81
N LEU A 7 -21.36 -44.96 -0.51
CA LEU A 7 -21.78 -43.75 0.24
C LEU A 7 -20.61 -42.94 0.82
N PHE A 8 -19.37 -43.21 0.41
CA PHE A 8 -18.18 -42.57 0.97
C PHE A 8 -17.29 -41.82 -0.05
N LEU A 9 -17.78 -41.59 -1.28
CA LEU A 9 -16.98 -40.95 -2.34
C LEU A 9 -17.40 -39.51 -2.70
N LEU A 10 -18.33 -38.91 -1.95
CA LEU A 10 -18.81 -37.55 -2.23
C LEU A 10 -18.44 -36.51 -1.15
N ILE A 11 -17.58 -36.86 -0.18
CA ILE A 11 -17.22 -35.96 0.92
C ILE A 11 -15.82 -35.31 0.80
N PRO A 12 -14.82 -35.78 0.02
CA PRO A 12 -13.55 -35.04 -0.05
C PRO A 12 -13.44 -34.00 -1.19
N LEU A 13 -14.48 -33.77 -2.00
CA LEU A 13 -14.43 -32.78 -3.09
C LEU A 13 -15.06 -31.42 -2.75
N CYS A 14 -15.58 -31.28 -1.53
CA CYS A 14 -15.97 -29.99 -0.96
C CYS A 14 -14.97 -29.54 0.13
N ILE A 15 -13.69 -29.92 0.03
CA ILE A 15 -12.65 -29.00 0.49
C ILE A 15 -12.62 -27.92 -0.58
N SER A 16 -13.56 -26.98 -0.46
CA SER A 16 -13.39 -25.65 -0.98
C SER A 16 -11.92 -25.30 -0.78
N ALA A 17 -11.22 -25.09 -1.88
CA ALA A 17 -10.06 -24.22 -1.92
C ALA A 17 -10.57 -22.88 -1.38
N GLN A 18 -10.62 -22.78 -0.05
CA GLN A 18 -10.67 -21.50 0.63
C GLN A 18 -9.40 -20.86 0.14
N GLU A 19 -9.54 -19.88 -0.77
CA GLU A 19 -8.43 -19.00 -1.08
C GLU A 19 -7.92 -18.51 0.26
N VAL A 20 -6.77 -19.04 0.68
CA VAL A 20 -6.08 -18.55 1.85
C VAL A 20 -5.72 -17.11 1.55
N SER A 21 -6.61 -16.25 2.04
CA SER A 21 -6.59 -14.83 1.82
C SER A 21 -5.76 -14.22 2.93
N LEU A 22 -4.86 -13.31 2.56
CA LEU A 22 -4.14 -12.47 3.51
C LEU A 22 -5.09 -11.54 4.30
N GLU A 23 -6.38 -11.53 3.99
CA GLU A 23 -7.39 -10.69 4.62
C GLU A 23 -7.39 -10.76 6.14
N SER A 24 -7.34 -11.95 6.76
CA SER A 24 -7.32 -12.05 8.23
C SER A 24 -6.06 -11.41 8.83
N PHE A 25 -4.91 -11.60 8.19
CA PHE A 25 -3.66 -10.95 8.56
C PHE A 25 -3.79 -9.42 8.46
N ILE A 26 -4.31 -8.93 7.34
CA ILE A 26 -4.45 -7.50 7.06
C ILE A 26 -5.44 -6.84 8.04
N VAL A 27 -6.55 -7.50 8.34
CA VAL A 27 -7.56 -7.03 9.30
C VAL A 27 -6.93 -6.90 10.69
N ASP A 28 -6.21 -7.92 11.14
CA ASP A 28 -5.51 -7.89 12.43
C ASP A 28 -4.43 -6.80 12.44
N TYR A 29 -3.62 -6.70 11.39
CA TYR A 29 -2.61 -5.66 11.26
C TYR A 29 -3.23 -4.27 11.34
N ASN A 30 -4.32 -4.02 10.62
CA ASN A 30 -5.01 -2.73 10.63
C ASN A 30 -5.55 -2.37 12.02
N LYS A 31 -6.09 -3.36 12.73
CA LYS A 31 -6.65 -3.16 14.07
C LYS A 31 -5.55 -2.85 15.09
N GLU A 32 -4.49 -3.64 15.13
CA GLU A 32 -3.44 -3.51 16.13
C GLU A 32 -2.53 -2.30 15.85
N SER A 33 -2.18 -2.05 14.58
CA SER A 33 -1.37 -0.88 14.22
C SER A 33 -2.10 0.45 14.50
N LEU A 34 -3.43 0.48 14.44
CA LEU A 34 -4.23 1.63 14.88
C LEU A 34 -4.17 1.85 16.40
N LYS A 35 -4.04 0.80 17.21
CA LYS A 35 -3.86 0.95 18.66
C LYS A 35 -2.49 1.54 18.96
N ILE A 36 -1.44 0.96 18.37
CA ILE A 36 -0.06 1.44 18.44
C ILE A 36 0.02 2.92 18.05
N LEU A 37 -0.58 3.32 16.92
CA LEU A 37 -0.60 4.71 16.46
C LEU A 37 -1.17 5.68 17.51
N LYS A 38 -2.18 5.24 18.27
CA LYS A 38 -2.86 6.06 19.29
C LYS A 38 -2.14 6.11 20.63
N SER A 39 -1.35 5.09 20.96
CA SER A 39 -0.67 4.97 22.24
C SER A 39 0.76 5.51 22.24
N THR A 40 1.38 5.59 21.07
CA THR A 40 2.83 5.78 20.98
C THR A 40 3.14 7.18 20.45
N GLU A 41 3.74 8.05 21.26
CA GLU A 41 4.06 9.44 20.90
C GLU A 41 5.42 9.59 20.21
N ASN A 42 6.36 8.69 20.49
CA ASN A 42 7.70 8.73 19.91
C ASN A 42 7.77 7.96 18.58
N ASP A 43 8.30 8.58 17.53
CA ASP A 43 8.32 7.97 16.21
C ASP A 43 9.31 6.80 16.07
N GLN A 44 10.41 6.77 16.85
CA GLN A 44 11.33 5.62 16.86
C GLN A 44 10.69 4.41 17.54
N GLU A 45 10.01 4.64 18.67
CA GLU A 45 9.24 3.60 19.36
C GLU A 45 8.12 3.06 18.48
N LEU A 46 7.42 3.94 17.76
CA LEU A 46 6.39 3.58 16.79
C LEU A 46 6.92 2.60 15.73
N VAL A 47 8.06 2.90 15.11
CA VAL A 47 8.68 2.01 14.10
C VAL A 47 9.04 0.65 14.70
N LEU A 48 9.56 0.62 15.93
CA LEU A 48 9.89 -0.63 16.62
C LEU A 48 8.65 -1.48 16.94
N GLU A 49 7.58 -0.86 17.43
CA GLU A 49 6.33 -1.56 17.75
C GLU A 49 5.64 -2.12 16.49
N LEU A 50 5.65 -1.38 15.38
CA LEU A 50 5.11 -1.88 14.11
C LEU A 50 5.93 -3.06 13.55
N SER A 51 7.24 -3.01 13.73
CA SER A 51 8.13 -4.11 13.33
C SER A 51 7.84 -5.37 14.15
N LYS A 52 7.66 -5.23 15.47
CA LYS A 52 7.25 -6.33 16.37
C LYS A 52 5.88 -6.88 15.99
N LEU A 53 4.89 -6.01 15.78
CA LEU A 53 3.54 -6.41 15.35
C LEU A 53 3.59 -7.28 14.08
N THR A 54 4.42 -6.90 13.11
CA THR A 54 4.56 -7.65 11.86
C THR A 54 5.08 -9.07 12.11
N LEU A 55 6.07 -9.23 13.00
CA LEU A 55 6.60 -10.54 13.38
C LEU A 55 5.57 -11.37 14.15
N GLU A 56 4.91 -10.78 15.15
CA GLU A 56 3.88 -11.44 15.96
C GLU A 56 2.72 -11.94 15.10
N LEU A 57 2.27 -11.13 14.12
CA LEU A 57 1.19 -11.54 13.22
C LEU A 57 1.63 -12.65 12.27
N ARG A 58 2.90 -12.65 11.83
CA ARG A 58 3.43 -13.75 11.00
C ARG A 58 3.47 -15.06 11.77
N GLU A 59 3.77 -15.03 13.06
CA GLU A 59 3.73 -16.22 13.93
C GLU A 59 2.29 -16.65 14.21
N LYS A 60 1.39 -15.71 14.50
CA LYS A 60 -0.04 -15.98 14.74
C LYS A 60 -0.73 -16.60 13.52
N HIS A 61 -0.35 -16.16 12.32
CA HIS A 61 -0.89 -16.61 11.03
C HIS A 61 0.10 -17.50 10.25
N ALA A 62 0.88 -18.33 10.95
CA ALA A 62 1.98 -19.09 10.36
C ALA A 62 1.54 -20.07 9.26
N ASP A 63 0.35 -20.62 9.36
CA ASP A 63 -0.31 -21.45 8.35
C ASP A 63 -0.55 -20.68 7.05
N ILE A 64 -1.13 -19.47 7.14
CA ILE A 64 -1.36 -18.56 6.01
C ILE A 64 -0.04 -18.19 5.35
N VAL A 65 0.97 -17.82 6.15
CA VAL A 65 2.31 -17.47 5.67
C VAL A 65 2.95 -18.65 4.93
N THR A 66 2.87 -19.85 5.50
CA THR A 66 3.45 -21.06 4.92
C THR A 66 2.78 -21.43 3.60
N GLU A 67 1.46 -21.38 3.55
CA GLU A 67 0.71 -21.66 2.33
C GLU A 67 1.05 -20.65 1.22
N TYR A 68 1.08 -19.36 1.55
CA TYR A 68 1.38 -18.31 0.57
C TYR A 68 2.80 -18.46 0.00
N LYS A 69 3.80 -18.73 0.86
CA LYS A 69 5.17 -19.03 0.43
C LYS A 69 5.24 -20.28 -0.43
N SER A 70 4.47 -21.32 -0.10
CA SER A 70 4.37 -22.53 -0.92
C SER A 70 3.81 -22.21 -2.32
N LYS A 71 2.80 -21.34 -2.43
CA LYS A 71 2.25 -20.89 -3.71
C LYS A 71 3.31 -20.14 -4.53
N ILE A 72 4.07 -19.22 -3.92
CA ILE A 72 5.17 -18.51 -4.58
C ILE A 72 6.22 -19.48 -5.11
N LYS A 73 6.67 -20.43 -4.27
CA LYS A 73 7.68 -21.43 -4.64
C LYS A 73 7.18 -22.40 -5.74
N LYS A 74 5.91 -22.76 -5.72
CA LYS A 74 5.30 -23.59 -6.78
C LYS A 74 5.22 -22.84 -8.11
N ALA A 75 4.86 -21.56 -8.08
CA ALA A 75 4.82 -20.71 -9.27
C ALA A 75 6.23 -20.39 -9.80
N ASN A 76 7.24 -20.36 -8.92
CA ASN A 76 8.62 -20.03 -9.25
C ASN A 76 9.60 -21.05 -8.65
N PRO A 77 9.73 -22.25 -9.24
CA PRO A 77 10.52 -23.35 -8.68
C PRO A 77 12.00 -23.02 -8.49
N ASP A 78 12.55 -22.06 -9.23
CA ASP A 78 13.96 -21.69 -9.22
C ASP A 78 14.35 -20.77 -8.04
N LEU A 79 13.38 -20.13 -7.37
CA LEU A 79 13.66 -19.23 -6.24
C LEU A 79 14.16 -20.00 -5.02
N ASN A 80 15.25 -19.56 -4.40
CA ASN A 80 15.67 -20.09 -3.10
C ASN A 80 14.76 -19.60 -1.96
N GLU A 81 14.95 -20.13 -0.75
CA GLU A 81 14.11 -19.79 0.41
C GLU A 81 14.11 -18.30 0.74
N LEU A 82 15.27 -17.63 0.66
CA LEU A 82 15.39 -16.20 0.91
C LEU A 82 14.64 -15.37 -0.15
N GLN A 83 14.71 -15.78 -1.42
CA GLN A 83 13.98 -15.12 -2.51
C GLN A 83 12.46 -15.31 -2.35
N VAL A 84 12.00 -16.48 -1.91
CA VAL A 84 10.59 -16.72 -1.58
C VAL A 84 10.16 -15.85 -0.40
N GLU A 85 11.01 -15.68 0.62
CA GLU A 85 10.77 -14.78 1.74
C GLU A 85 10.60 -13.32 1.31
N ASN A 86 11.48 -12.86 0.41
CA ASN A 86 11.44 -11.51 -0.13
C ASN A 86 10.17 -11.27 -0.96
N GLU A 87 9.82 -12.18 -1.86
CA GLU A 87 8.59 -12.07 -2.66
C GLU A 87 7.33 -12.13 -1.79
N PHE A 88 7.32 -12.98 -0.75
CA PHE A 88 6.23 -13.00 0.22
C PHE A 88 6.11 -11.65 0.95
N THR A 89 7.23 -11.11 1.45
CA THR A 89 7.24 -9.85 2.20
C THR A 89 6.78 -8.70 1.33
N LYS A 90 7.28 -8.63 0.09
CA LYS A 90 6.86 -7.67 -0.93
C LYS A 90 5.35 -7.76 -1.20
N ALA A 91 4.83 -8.95 -1.47
CA ALA A 91 3.40 -9.15 -1.71
C ALA A 91 2.55 -8.74 -0.49
N LEU A 92 2.94 -9.16 0.70
CA LEU A 92 2.26 -8.80 1.95
C LEU A 92 2.22 -7.29 2.18
N THR A 93 3.36 -6.60 2.01
CA THR A 93 3.43 -5.15 2.20
C THR A 93 2.55 -4.40 1.20
N ILE A 94 2.50 -4.83 -0.06
CA ILE A 94 1.62 -4.23 -1.08
C ILE A 94 0.14 -4.40 -0.71
N GLU A 95 -0.24 -5.57 -0.22
CA GLU A 95 -1.61 -5.85 0.23
C GLU A 95 -1.99 -5.03 1.47
N ILE A 96 -1.06 -4.87 2.42
CA ILE A 96 -1.23 -3.96 3.57
C ILE A 96 -1.43 -2.52 3.07
N ILE A 97 -0.58 -2.01 2.17
CA ILE A 97 -0.73 -0.67 1.59
C ILE A 97 -2.12 -0.48 0.95
N ARG A 98 -2.58 -1.49 0.22
CA ARG A 98 -3.85 -1.44 -0.51
C ARG A 98 -5.06 -1.44 0.41
N TYR A 99 -5.04 -2.26 1.47
CA TYR A 99 -6.24 -2.57 2.24
C TYR A 99 -6.21 -2.09 3.70
N CYS A 100 -5.10 -1.54 4.18
CA CYS A 100 -4.93 -1.08 5.57
C CYS A 100 -4.90 0.46 5.66
N PRO A 101 -6.02 1.13 6.00
CA PRO A 101 -6.04 2.59 6.16
C PRO A 101 -5.10 3.10 7.26
N SER A 102 -4.94 2.35 8.36
CA SER A 102 -4.03 2.75 9.43
C SER A 102 -2.58 2.81 8.97
N PHE A 103 -2.16 1.94 8.04
CA PHE A 103 -0.82 1.98 7.45
C PHE A 103 -0.55 3.28 6.68
N VAL A 104 -1.54 3.80 5.95
CA VAL A 104 -1.45 5.10 5.27
C VAL A 104 -1.27 6.24 6.29
N THR A 105 -2.08 6.23 7.35
CA THR A 105 -1.99 7.25 8.42
C THR A 105 -0.65 7.19 9.15
N LEU A 106 -0.15 5.99 9.46
CA LEU A 106 1.14 5.76 10.09
C LEU A 106 2.28 6.34 9.25
N ASN A 107 2.30 6.02 7.95
CA ASN A 107 3.36 6.51 7.07
C ASN A 107 3.35 8.04 6.95
N ARG A 108 2.18 8.68 6.88
CA ARG A 108 2.08 10.15 6.88
C ARG A 108 2.65 10.81 8.13
N ARG A 109 2.47 10.17 9.30
CA ARG A 109 3.03 10.66 10.56
C ARG A 109 4.56 10.62 10.54
N LEU A 110 5.14 9.58 9.94
CA LEU A 110 6.59 9.40 9.84
C LEU A 110 7.24 10.25 8.73
N MET A 111 6.45 10.97 7.94
CA MET A 111 6.92 11.85 6.88
C MET A 111 7.07 13.29 7.34
N ASP A 112 7.76 14.09 6.52
CA ASP A 112 7.83 15.54 6.71
C ASP A 112 6.44 16.16 6.86
N LYS A 113 6.39 17.23 7.65
CA LYS A 113 5.15 17.95 7.93
C LYS A 113 4.48 18.40 6.63
N CYS A 114 3.16 18.17 6.53
CA CYS A 114 2.37 18.68 5.41
C CYS A 114 2.61 20.19 5.24
N PRO A 115 2.93 20.66 4.02
CA PRO A 115 3.11 22.08 3.76
C PRO A 115 1.78 22.82 3.94
N LYS A 116 1.87 24.14 4.08
CA LYS A 116 0.69 24.99 4.24
C LYS A 116 -0.20 24.88 3.00
N GLU A 117 -1.47 24.59 3.24
CA GLU A 117 -2.47 24.51 2.21
C GLU A 117 -2.65 25.85 1.46
N ASN A 118 -2.77 25.77 0.14
CA ASN A 118 -3.15 26.86 -0.75
C ASN A 118 -4.03 26.33 -1.89
N GLU A 119 -4.62 27.24 -2.66
CA GLU A 119 -5.59 26.90 -3.71
C GLU A 119 -4.95 26.09 -4.85
N SER A 120 -3.73 26.45 -5.27
CA SER A 120 -2.98 25.73 -6.30
C SER A 120 -2.72 24.28 -5.93
N LEU A 121 -2.27 24.01 -4.70
CA LEU A 121 -2.02 22.65 -4.21
C LEU A 121 -3.30 21.83 -4.14
N ASN A 122 -4.42 22.45 -3.73
CA ASN A 122 -5.73 21.79 -3.71
C ASN A 122 -6.22 21.42 -5.11
N LEU A 123 -6.14 22.35 -6.07
CA LEU A 123 -6.57 22.11 -7.45
C LEU A 123 -5.74 21.01 -8.13
N ILE A 124 -4.41 21.03 -7.95
CA ILE A 124 -3.55 19.99 -8.48
C ILE A 124 -3.84 18.66 -7.79
N CYS A 125 -4.00 18.63 -6.46
CA CYS A 125 -4.33 17.42 -5.73
C CYS A 125 -5.62 16.77 -6.22
N GLN A 126 -6.66 17.57 -6.51
CA GLN A 126 -7.92 17.07 -7.06
C GLN A 126 -7.73 16.45 -8.45
N ASP A 127 -7.04 17.13 -9.37
CA ASP A 127 -6.76 16.60 -10.71
C ASP A 127 -6.00 15.27 -10.65
N ILE A 128 -5.06 15.13 -9.72
CA ILE A 128 -4.25 13.92 -9.54
C ILE A 128 -5.06 12.79 -8.90
N GLU A 129 -5.88 13.09 -7.88
CA GLU A 129 -6.80 12.11 -7.28
C GLU A 129 -7.76 11.57 -8.34
N ASP A 130 -8.35 12.44 -9.17
CA ASP A 130 -9.26 12.06 -10.24
C ASP A 130 -8.60 11.11 -11.25
N VAL A 131 -7.34 11.35 -11.62
CA VAL A 131 -6.60 10.41 -12.47
C VAL A 131 -6.45 9.07 -11.78
N ILE A 132 -5.96 9.00 -10.54
CA ILE A 132 -5.75 7.72 -9.87
C ILE A 132 -7.06 6.94 -9.72
N LEU A 133 -8.14 7.62 -9.33
CA LEU A 133 -9.46 7.01 -9.16
C LEU A 133 -10.04 6.48 -10.50
N SER A 134 -9.61 7.04 -11.63
CA SER A 134 -9.97 6.54 -12.97
C SER A 134 -9.30 5.21 -13.32
N TYR A 135 -8.21 4.83 -12.63
CA TYR A 135 -7.39 3.64 -12.90
C TYR A 135 -7.31 2.70 -11.69
N THR A 136 -8.36 2.62 -10.87
CA THR A 136 -8.37 1.80 -9.64
C THR A 136 -8.14 0.30 -9.86
N THR A 137 -8.38 -0.21 -11.07
CA THR A 137 -8.12 -1.62 -11.44
C THR A 137 -6.66 -1.89 -11.80
N GLU A 138 -5.88 -0.85 -12.09
CA GLU A 138 -4.47 -0.99 -12.46
C GLU A 138 -3.59 -1.26 -11.22
N PRO A 139 -2.39 -1.84 -11.38
CA PRO A 139 -1.42 -1.92 -10.30
C PRO A 139 -1.08 -0.54 -9.72
N LEU A 140 -0.84 -0.47 -8.41
CA LEU A 140 -0.56 0.79 -7.70
C LEU A 140 0.63 1.58 -8.30
N ILE A 141 1.63 0.89 -8.86
CA ILE A 141 2.76 1.54 -9.55
C ILE A 141 2.29 2.25 -10.81
N VAL A 142 1.48 1.56 -11.63
CA VAL A 142 0.95 2.12 -12.88
C VAL A 142 0.06 3.33 -12.56
N GLN A 143 -0.74 3.25 -11.49
CA GLN A 143 -1.50 4.40 -10.99
C GLN A 143 -0.59 5.58 -10.64
N LYS A 144 0.57 5.33 -10.01
CA LYS A 144 1.56 6.36 -9.67
C LYS A 144 2.19 6.99 -10.92
N GLU A 145 2.59 6.18 -11.89
CA GLU A 145 3.19 6.64 -13.15
C GLU A 145 2.21 7.54 -13.94
N LEU A 146 0.94 7.14 -13.99
CA LEU A 146 -0.12 7.93 -14.62
C LEU A 146 -0.36 9.26 -13.88
N ALA A 147 -0.39 9.22 -12.55
CA ALA A 147 -0.50 10.42 -11.72
C ALA A 147 0.68 11.38 -11.94
N ASP A 148 1.92 10.86 -11.90
CA ASP A 148 3.12 11.66 -12.10
C ASP A 148 3.16 12.30 -13.49
N GLY A 149 2.74 11.54 -14.51
CA GLY A 149 2.56 12.05 -15.88
C GLY A 149 1.56 13.21 -15.97
N GLN A 150 0.60 13.29 -15.04
CA GLN A 150 -0.42 14.35 -15.00
C GLN A 150 0.00 15.60 -14.21
N LEU A 151 1.08 15.55 -13.42
CA LEU A 151 1.50 16.70 -12.59
C LEU A 151 1.76 17.95 -13.42
N LEU A 152 2.61 17.85 -14.46
CA LEU A 152 2.94 18.99 -15.30
C LEU A 152 1.73 19.50 -16.12
N PRO A 153 0.90 18.64 -16.75
CA PRO A 153 -0.38 19.05 -17.32
C PRO A 153 -1.29 19.81 -16.35
N SER A 154 -1.46 19.32 -15.11
CA SER A 154 -2.30 19.97 -14.10
C SER A 154 -1.72 21.33 -13.67
N ILE A 155 -0.42 21.42 -13.45
CA ILE A 155 0.29 22.68 -13.19
C ILE A 155 0.02 23.70 -14.31
N ARG A 156 0.09 23.27 -15.59
CA ARG A 156 -0.19 24.13 -16.73
C ARG A 156 -1.65 24.57 -16.80
N LYS A 157 -2.59 23.66 -16.52
CA LYS A 157 -4.03 23.94 -16.47
C LYS A 157 -4.34 25.06 -15.45
N HIS A 158 -3.69 25.04 -14.29
CA HIS A 158 -3.92 25.99 -13.19
C HIS A 158 -2.91 27.14 -13.11
N LYS A 159 -2.19 27.43 -14.21
CA LYS A 159 -1.11 28.44 -14.27
C LYS A 159 -1.44 29.76 -13.58
N LYS A 160 -2.63 30.32 -13.83
CA LYS A 160 -3.04 31.62 -13.27
C LYS A 160 -3.16 31.60 -11.75
N GLN A 161 -3.56 30.47 -11.17
CA GLN A 161 -3.65 30.35 -9.72
C GLN A 161 -2.27 30.15 -9.10
N ILE A 162 -1.41 29.37 -9.77
CA ILE A 162 -0.02 29.16 -9.35
C ILE A 162 0.75 30.49 -9.31
N GLU A 163 0.57 31.35 -10.29
CA GLU A 163 1.19 32.69 -10.32
C GLU A 163 0.71 33.61 -9.18
N LYS A 164 -0.42 33.31 -8.53
CA LYS A 164 -0.87 34.02 -7.31
C LYS A 164 -0.29 33.42 -6.03
N ASP A 165 -0.29 32.10 -5.93
CA ASP A 165 0.13 31.39 -4.72
C ASP A 165 1.65 31.26 -4.59
N TYR A 166 2.37 31.32 -5.72
CA TYR A 166 3.81 31.15 -5.82
C TYR A 166 4.44 32.33 -6.58
N PRO A 167 5.27 33.18 -5.94
CA PRO A 167 5.83 34.39 -6.55
C PRO A 167 6.64 34.16 -7.83
N LYS A 168 7.27 33.00 -7.99
CA LYS A 168 8.01 32.61 -9.22
C LYS A 168 7.19 31.71 -10.14
N GLY A 169 5.90 31.54 -9.88
CA GLY A 169 4.98 30.72 -10.67
C GLY A 169 5.45 29.27 -10.75
N MET A 170 5.49 28.71 -11.97
CA MET A 170 5.90 27.32 -12.20
C MET A 170 7.38 27.04 -11.89
N LEU A 171 8.22 28.07 -11.84
CA LEU A 171 9.65 27.95 -11.53
C LEU A 171 9.93 28.19 -10.05
N ASP A 172 8.88 28.31 -9.24
CA ASP A 172 9.04 28.45 -7.80
C ASP A 172 9.53 27.14 -7.19
N PRO A 173 10.71 27.13 -6.54
CA PRO A 173 11.24 25.91 -5.93
C PRO A 173 10.29 25.35 -4.87
N ASP A 174 9.53 26.23 -4.20
CA ASP A 174 8.59 25.82 -3.16
C ASP A 174 7.38 25.11 -3.75
N LEU A 175 7.01 25.36 -5.00
CA LEU A 175 5.91 24.64 -5.65
C LEU A 175 6.26 23.15 -5.78
N ILE A 176 7.42 22.84 -6.35
CA ILE A 176 7.84 21.45 -6.59
C ILE A 176 8.07 20.73 -5.27
N GLN A 177 8.76 21.37 -4.33
CA GLN A 177 9.03 20.79 -3.01
C GLN A 177 7.74 20.51 -2.23
N ASN A 178 6.80 21.46 -2.23
CA ASN A 178 5.55 21.29 -1.47
C ASN A 178 4.59 20.32 -2.14
N LEU A 179 4.52 20.28 -3.47
CA LEU A 179 3.52 19.50 -4.18
C LEU A 179 3.60 18.00 -3.87
N GLY A 180 4.80 17.41 -3.92
CA GLY A 180 4.97 15.98 -3.64
C GLY A 180 4.51 15.61 -2.22
N THR A 181 4.97 16.36 -1.22
CA THR A 181 4.58 16.16 0.18
C THR A 181 3.09 16.39 0.38
N TYR A 182 2.52 17.45 -0.23
CA TYR A 182 1.10 17.76 -0.12
C TYR A 182 0.23 16.63 -0.66
N LEU A 183 0.54 16.10 -1.83
CA LEU A 183 -0.18 14.96 -2.44
C LEU A 183 -0.16 13.75 -1.52
N ILE A 184 0.99 13.39 -0.96
CA ILE A 184 1.10 12.25 -0.04
C ILE A 184 0.21 12.45 1.20
N HIS A 185 0.15 13.65 1.74
CA HIS A 185 -0.67 13.97 2.92
C HIS A 185 -2.17 14.05 2.63
N LYS A 186 -2.56 14.51 1.44
CA LYS A 186 -3.96 14.90 1.14
C LYS A 186 -4.70 13.92 0.23
N SER A 187 -3.97 13.11 -0.53
CA SER A 187 -4.52 12.05 -1.38
C SER A 187 -4.21 10.67 -0.79
N ASN A 188 -5.25 9.93 -0.39
CA ASN A 188 -5.06 8.55 0.08
C ASN A 188 -4.61 7.64 -1.05
N ALA A 189 -5.16 7.82 -2.25
CA ALA A 189 -4.85 7.02 -3.40
C ALA A 189 -3.39 7.24 -3.86
N TYR A 190 -2.95 8.50 -3.97
CA TYR A 190 -1.57 8.85 -4.30
C TYR A 190 -0.60 8.36 -3.23
N CYS A 191 -0.93 8.50 -1.94
CA CYS A 191 -0.08 7.99 -0.86
C CYS A 191 0.13 6.48 -0.97
N ARG A 192 -0.93 5.70 -1.24
CA ARG A 192 -0.81 4.26 -1.46
C ARG A 192 0.05 3.92 -2.67
N ALA A 193 -0.18 4.61 -3.78
CA ALA A 193 0.58 4.44 -5.02
C ALA A 193 2.08 4.74 -4.80
N TYR A 194 2.38 5.85 -4.10
CA TYR A 194 3.73 6.23 -3.70
C TYR A 194 4.38 5.18 -2.78
N LEU A 195 3.71 4.74 -1.71
CA LEU A 195 4.25 3.73 -0.79
C LEU A 195 4.52 2.40 -1.49
N ALA A 196 3.68 2.01 -2.45
CA ALA A 196 3.89 0.80 -3.25
C ALA A 196 5.17 0.90 -4.10
N GLU A 197 5.37 2.02 -4.79
CA GLU A 197 6.60 2.28 -5.55
C GLU A 197 7.86 2.23 -4.65
N GLN A 198 7.82 2.92 -3.51
CA GLN A 198 8.95 2.93 -2.55
C GLN A 198 9.23 1.53 -1.98
N THR A 199 8.18 0.75 -1.72
CA THR A 199 8.33 -0.64 -1.28
C THR A 199 9.12 -1.44 -2.31
N LEU A 200 8.78 -1.33 -3.59
CA LEU A 200 9.41 -2.12 -4.64
C LEU A 200 10.88 -1.77 -4.85
N LYS A 201 11.23 -0.49 -4.78
CA LYS A 201 12.62 -0.03 -4.84
C LYS A 201 13.49 -0.62 -3.73
N ASN A 202 12.91 -0.99 -2.58
CA ASN A 202 13.65 -1.64 -1.49
C ASN A 202 13.91 -3.13 -1.72
N PHE A 203 13.28 -3.74 -2.74
CA PHE A 203 13.45 -5.15 -3.11
C PHE A 203 14.14 -5.35 -4.47
N GLU A 204 14.59 -4.26 -5.11
CA GLU A 204 15.43 -4.24 -6.33
C GLU A 204 16.93 -4.22 -5.98
#